data_AF-A0A661EWE9-F1
#
_entry.id   AF-A0A661EWE9-F1
#
_cell.length_a   1.000
_cell.length_b   1.000
_cell.length_c   1.000
_cell.angle_alpha   90.00
_cell.angle_beta   90.00
_cell.angle_gamma   90.00
#
_symmetry.space_group_name_H-M   'P 1'
#
loop_
_entity.id
_entity.type
_entity.pdbx_description
1 polymer ?
#
loop_
_entity_poly.entity_id
_entity_poly.type
_entity_poly.pdbx_seq_one_letter_code
_entity_poly.pdbx_strand_id
1 'polypeptide(L)' 'MNPNNNDELIDELREEYDFSQMKNGVRGKYAKQYHEGVKLIQLEPDVAKMFPNGKSVNEALRALSKIIQQHEKVA' A
#
# COMPACT_ATOMS: atom_id res chain seq x y z
N MET A 1 16.80 -7.16 -8.58
CA MET A 1 15.98 -8.15 -9.29
C MET A 1 16.84 -9.39 -9.53
N ASN A 2 16.50 -10.52 -8.92
CA ASN A 2 17.15 -11.80 -9.18
C ASN A 2 16.38 -12.48 -10.34
N PRO A 3 16.99 -12.80 -11.49
CA PRO A 3 16.24 -13.16 -12.70
C PRO A 3 15.85 -14.64 -12.81
N ASN A 4 16.11 -15.49 -11.82
CA ASN A 4 16.11 -16.95 -12.03
C ASN A 4 15.18 -17.76 -11.09
N ASN A 5 13.93 -17.33 -10.86
CA ASN A 5 12.95 -18.10 -10.06
C ASN A 5 11.59 -18.25 -10.77
N ASN A 6 11.57 -18.51 -12.09
CA ASN A 6 10.31 -18.64 -12.83
C ASN A 6 9.81 -20.11 -12.92
N ASP A 7 10.64 -21.10 -12.59
CA ASP A 7 10.32 -22.50 -12.87
C ASP A 7 9.67 -23.23 -11.67
N GLU A 8 9.95 -22.82 -10.42
CA GLU A 8 9.36 -23.46 -9.22
C GLU A 8 7.89 -23.08 -8.96
N LEU A 9 7.42 -21.93 -9.46
CA LEU A 9 6.02 -21.50 -9.29
C LEU A 9 5.04 -22.18 -10.26
N ILE A 10 5.57 -22.84 -11.30
CA ILE A 10 4.75 -23.55 -12.30
C ILE A 10 4.20 -24.85 -11.70
N ASP A 11 4.92 -25.47 -10.75
CA ASP A 11 4.62 -26.80 -10.22
C ASP A 11 3.49 -26.81 -9.16
N GLU A 12 3.08 -25.64 -8.64
CA GLU A 12 1.97 -25.52 -7.69
C GLU A 12 0.62 -25.17 -8.36
N LEU A 13 0.62 -24.75 -9.62
CA LEU A 13 -0.58 -24.40 -10.36
C LEU A 13 -1.24 -25.68 -10.88
N ARG A 14 -2.53 -25.86 -10.58
CA ARG A 14 -3.29 -27.00 -11.14
C ARG A 14 -3.45 -26.83 -12.65
N GLU A 15 -3.49 -27.94 -13.38
CA GLU A 15 -3.57 -27.98 -14.84
C GLU A 15 -4.74 -27.15 -15.42
N GLU A 16 -5.85 -27.02 -14.68
CA GLU A 16 -6.99 -26.20 -15.10
C GLU A 16 -6.72 -24.67 -15.09
N TYR A 17 -5.65 -24.21 -14.45
CA TYR A 17 -5.30 -22.78 -14.34
C TYR A 17 -4.22 -22.37 -15.35
N ASP A 18 -4.42 -22.68 -16.64
CA ASP A 18 -3.61 -22.12 -17.72
C ASP A 18 -4.09 -20.70 -18.10
N PHE A 19 -3.45 -19.69 -17.51
CA PHE A 19 -3.75 -18.30 -17.81
C PHE A 19 -3.42 -17.89 -19.26
N SER A 20 -2.64 -18.68 -20.01
CA SER A 20 -2.39 -18.43 -21.43
C SER A 20 -3.62 -18.68 -22.31
N GLN A 21 -4.55 -19.55 -21.85
CA GLN A 21 -5.85 -19.78 -22.51
C GLN A 21 -6.89 -18.74 -22.13
N MET A 22 -6.62 -17.88 -21.15
CA MET A 22 -7.59 -16.91 -20.63
C MET A 22 -7.80 -15.77 -21.64
N LYS A 23 -8.73 -15.97 -22.58
CA LYS A 23 -9.17 -14.93 -23.51
C LYS A 23 -9.87 -13.82 -22.72
N ASN A 24 -9.45 -12.57 -22.92
CA ASN A 24 -9.98 -11.35 -22.29
C ASN A 24 -9.52 -11.06 -20.84
N GLY A 25 -8.46 -11.71 -20.34
CA GLY A 25 -7.81 -11.30 -19.10
C GLY A 25 -7.14 -9.93 -19.24
N VAL A 26 -7.52 -8.96 -18.40
CA VAL A 26 -6.92 -7.62 -18.39
C VAL A 26 -6.05 -7.45 -17.15
N ARG A 27 -4.73 -7.37 -17.31
CA ARG A 27 -3.80 -7.08 -16.22
C ARG A 27 -4.10 -5.70 -15.64
N GLY A 28 -4.27 -5.62 -14.33
CA GLY A 28 -4.49 -4.34 -13.64
C GLY A 28 -5.85 -3.70 -13.90
N LYS A 29 -6.90 -4.48 -14.20
CA LYS A 29 -8.27 -4.00 -14.46
C LYS A 29 -8.78 -2.94 -13.46
N TYR A 30 -8.40 -3.08 -12.18
CA TYR A 30 -8.78 -2.15 -11.10
C TYR A 30 -7.59 -1.39 -10.49
N ALA A 31 -6.41 -1.49 -11.10
CA ALA A 31 -5.21 -0.84 -10.58
C ALA A 31 -5.37 0.68 -10.50
N LYS A 32 -6.06 1.29 -11.47
CA LYS A 32 -6.33 2.74 -11.47
C LYS A 32 -7.27 3.18 -10.34
N GLN A 33 -8.35 2.43 -10.10
CA GLN A 33 -9.31 2.71 -9.03
C GLN A 33 -8.67 2.66 -7.64
N TYR A 34 -7.66 1.79 -7.46
CA TYR A 34 -6.89 1.74 -6.21
C TYR A 34 -6.10 3.03 -5.94
N HIS A 35 -5.62 3.70 -7.00
CA HIS A 35 -4.80 4.92 -6.86
C HIS A 35 -5.63 6.18 -6.64
N GLU A 36 -6.90 6.21 -7.06
CA GLU A 36 -7.73 7.42 -7.00
C GLU A 36 -8.14 7.82 -5.57
N GLY A 37 -8.12 6.88 -4.62
CA GLY A 37 -8.55 7.12 -3.23
C GLY A 37 -7.45 7.05 -2.16
N VAL A 38 -6.25 6.58 -2.51
CA VAL A 38 -5.21 6.25 -1.52
C VAL A 38 -3.95 7.06 -1.81
N LYS A 39 -3.64 8.02 -0.92
CA LYS A 39 -2.35 8.70 -0.92
C LYS A 39 -1.36 7.87 -0.10
N LEU A 40 -0.47 7.17 -0.80
CA LEU A 40 0.64 6.44 -0.17
C LEU A 40 1.75 7.41 0.19
N ILE A 41 2.16 7.38 1.46
CA ILE A 41 3.26 8.19 1.98
C ILE A 41 4.20 7.23 2.68
N GLN A 42 5.44 7.17 2.20
CA GLN A 42 6.49 6.40 2.84
C GLN A 42 7.03 7.18 4.04
N LEU A 43 7.11 6.52 5.19
CA LEU A 43 7.76 7.06 6.38
C LEU A 43 9.25 6.73 6.34
N GLU A 44 10.06 7.64 6.89
CA GLU A 44 11.46 7.35 7.14
C GLU A 44 11.62 6.21 8.16
N PRO A 45 12.71 5.41 8.10
CA PRO A 45 12.86 4.20 8.91
C PRO A 45 12.85 4.44 10.43
N ASP A 46 13.34 5.59 10.88
CA ASP A 46 13.32 6.00 12.28
C ASP A 46 11.90 6.31 12.76
N VAL A 47 11.12 7.03 11.96
CA VAL A 47 9.71 7.32 12.25
C VAL A 47 8.88 6.03 12.22
N ALA A 48 9.11 5.17 11.24
CA ALA A 48 8.40 3.89 11.12
C ALA A 48 8.64 2.96 12.32
N LYS A 49 9.82 3.01 12.95
CA LYS A 49 10.10 2.24 14.19
C LYS A 49 9.26 2.70 15.37
N MET A 50 8.88 3.99 15.41
CA MET A 50 8.11 4.57 16.49
C MET A 50 6.60 4.28 16.38
N PHE A 51 6.10 4.04 15.17
CA PHE A 51 4.67 3.86 14.93
C PHE A 51 4.35 2.45 14.39
N PRO A 52 3.55 1.64 15.10
CA PRO A 52 3.25 0.27 14.68
C PRO A 52 2.37 0.16 13.42
N ASN A 53 1.58 1.19 13.08
CA ASN A 53 0.73 1.20 11.89
C ASN A 53 0.27 2.62 11.50
N GLY A 54 -0.38 2.75 10.34
CA GLY A 54 -0.90 4.03 9.87
C GLY A 54 -2.01 4.64 10.75
N LYS A 55 -2.74 3.84 11.54
CA LYS A 55 -3.76 4.38 12.45
C LYS A 55 -3.09 5.19 13.57
N SER A 56 -2.02 4.67 14.19
CA SER A 56 -1.30 5.39 15.25
C SER A 56 -0.64 6.68 14.75
N VAL A 57 -0.10 6.66 13.52
CA VAL A 57 0.44 7.87 12.86
C VAL A 57 -0.66 8.93 12.70
N ASN A 58 -1.81 8.53 12.15
CA ASN A 58 -2.92 9.46 11.90
C ASN A 58 -3.50 10.04 13.20
N GLU A 59 -3.58 9.25 14.26
CA GLU A 59 -4.02 9.72 15.57
C GLU A 59 -3.06 10.77 16.16
N ALA A 60 -1.75 10.52 16.08
CA ALA A 60 -0.74 11.47 16.54
C ALA A 60 -0.79 12.79 15.75
N LEU A 61 -0.86 12.72 14.41
CA LEU A 61 -0.96 13.90 13.57
C LEU A 61 -2.23 14.71 13.86
N ARG A 62 -3.38 14.06 14.08
CA ARG A 62 -4.64 14.73 14.46
C ARG A 62 -4.55 15.41 15.83
N ALA A 63 -3.90 14.78 16.80
CA ALA A 63 -3.67 15.38 18.12
C ALA A 63 -2.80 16.64 17.97
N LEU A 64 -1.72 16.56 17.20
CA LEU A 64 -0.86 17.70 16.92
C LEU A 64 -1.61 18.83 16.21
N SER A 65 -2.44 18.51 15.20
CA SER A 65 -3.28 19.50 14.51
C SER A 65 -4.22 20.24 15.46
N LYS A 66 -4.79 19.58 16.47
CA LYS A 66 -5.64 20.25 17.47
C LYS A 66 -4.87 21.25 18.31
N ILE A 67 -3.67 20.88 18.75
CA ILE A 67 -2.77 21.78 19.51
C ILE A 67 -2.39 22.98 18.64
N ILE A 68 -2.10 22.72 17.35
CA ILE A 68 -1.78 23.77 16.38
C ILE A 68 -2.95 24.76 16.24
N GLN A 69 -4.15 24.26 15.98
CA GLN A 69 -5.35 25.10 15.84
C GLN A 69 -5.73 25.86 17.11
N GLN A 70 -5.38 25.33 18.29
CA GLN A 70 -5.62 26.00 19.57
C GLN A 70 -4.70 27.21 19.75
N HIS A 71 -3.41 27.12 19.39
CA HIS A 71 -2.52 28.27 19.54
C HIS A 71 -2.78 29.36 18.49
N GLU A 72 -3.17 29.00 17.25
CA GLU A 72 -3.51 29.97 16.21
C GLU A 72 -4.72 30.84 16.56
N LYS A 73 -5.62 30.35 17.42
CA LYS A 73 -6.79 31.13 17.90
C LYS A 73 -6.48 32.02 19.09
N VAL A 74 -5.35 31.80 19.76
CA VAL A 74 -4.92 32.54 20.96
C VAL A 74 -3.95 33.67 20.59
N ALA A 75 -3.30 33.59 19.42
CA ALA A 75 -2.54 34.68 18.80
C ALA A 75 -3.46 35.64 18.02
#